data_AF-A0A645IAF4-F1
#
_entry.id   AF-A0A645IAF4-F1
#
_cell.length_a   1.000
_cell.length_b   1.000
_cell.length_c   1.000
_cell.angle_alpha   90.00
_cell.angle_beta   90.00
_cell.angle_gamma   90.00
#
_symmetry.space_group_name_H-M   'P 1'
#
loop_
_entity.id
_entity.type
_entity.pdbx_description
1 polymer ?
#
loop_
_entity_poly.entity_id
_entity_poly.type
_entity_poly.pdbx_seq_one_letter_code
_entity_poly.pdbx_strand_id
1 'polypeptide(L)' 'MEVEHRYPDITVRLTLFRAAIIQGTPRKLEHNDIRWITVGEIPLYEFCPADEEILKRLRDGDR' A
#
# COMPACT_ATOMS: atom_id res chain seq x y z
N MET A 1 -1.80 1.34 11.27
CA MET A 1 -3.13 0.95 10.75
C MET A 1 -3.13 -0.56 10.53
N GLU A 2 -4.17 -1.28 10.95
CA GLU A 2 -4.31 -2.73 10.77
C GLU A 2 -5.64 -3.04 10.06
N VAL A 3 -5.60 -3.93 9.08
CA VAL A 3 -6.78 -4.43 8.36
C VAL A 3 -6.67 -5.94 8.19
N GLU A 4 -7.82 -6.62 8.20
CA GLU A 4 -7.93 -8.04 7.86
C GLU A 4 -8.79 -8.19 6.60
N HIS A 5 -8.31 -8.95 5.62
CA HIS A 5 -9.04 -9.27 4.40
C HIS A 5 -9.12 -10.80 4.24
N ARG A 6 -10.32 -11.31 3.93
CA ARG A 6 -10.59 -12.74 3.79
C ARG A 6 -10.84 -13.08 2.32
N TYR A 7 -9.96 -13.89 1.76
CA TYR A 7 -10.17 -14.59 0.50
C TYR A 7 -10.81 -15.96 0.77
N PRO A 8 -11.33 -16.67 -0.25
CA PRO A 8 -11.96 -17.97 -0.06
C PRO A 8 -11.08 -19.04 0.61
N ASP A 9 -9.77 -18.96 0.41
CA ASP A 9 -8.78 -19.95 0.82
C ASP A 9 -7.78 -19.44 1.88
N ILE A 10 -7.65 -18.12 2.06
CA ILE A 10 -6.69 -17.51 2.97
C ILE A 10 -7.23 -16.24 3.64
N THR A 11 -6.82 -16.01 4.88
CA THR A 11 -7.03 -14.73 5.58
C THR A 11 -5.70 -13.98 5.67
N VAL A 12 -5.69 -12.73 5.21
CA VAL A 12 -4.52 -11.86 5.21
C VAL A 12 -4.74 -10.75 6.22
N ARG A 13 -3.76 -10.54 7.09
CA ARG A 13 -3.73 -9.44 8.05
C ARG A 13 -2.58 -8.50 7.71
N LEU A 14 -2.90 -7.25 7.43
CA LEU A 14 -1.95 -6.24 6.97
C LEU A 14 -1.79 -5.16 8.04
N THR A 15 -0.53 -4.87 8.39
CA THR A 15 -0.17 -3.73 9.25
C THR A 15 0.63 -2.74 8.44
N LEU A 16 0.09 -1.53 8.26
CA LEU A 16 0.76 -0.45 7.55
C LEU A 16 1.63 0.38 8.50
N PHE A 17 2.87 0.62 8.09
CA PHE A 17 3.82 1.51 8.75
C PHE A 17 4.14 2.72 7.86
N ARG A 18 4.14 3.91 8.46
CA ARG A 18 4.65 5.12 7.82
C ARG A 18 6.17 5.16 8.01
N ALA A 19 6.91 5.10 6.90
CA ALA A 19 8.37 5.13 6.91
C ALA A 19 8.90 6.20 5.94
N ALA A 20 10.16 6.56 6.13
CA ALA A 20 10.90 7.45 5.25
C ALA A 20 12.29 6.87 4.98
N ILE A 21 12.86 7.18 3.82
CA ILE A 21 14.22 6.78 3.47
C ILE A 21 15.20 7.71 4.19
N ILE A 22 15.98 7.16 5.11
CA ILE A 22 17.02 7.91 5.83
C ILE A 22 18.24 8.11 4.93
N GLN A 23 18.62 7.08 4.16
CA GLN A 23 19.76 7.11 3.24
C GLN A 23 19.58 6.07 2.11
N GLY A 24 20.15 6.37 0.94
CA GLY A 24 20.16 5.46 -0.22
C GLY A 24 18.97 5.67 -1.16
N THR A 25 18.81 4.76 -2.13
CA THR A 25 17.72 4.79 -3.12
C THR A 25 17.19 3.37 -3.31
N PRO A 26 15.85 3.16 -3.40
CA PRO A 26 15.29 1.83 -3.61
C PRO A 26 15.79 1.21 -4.91
N ARG A 27 16.11 -0.10 -4.85
CA ARG A 27 16.51 -0.89 -6.01
C ARG A 27 15.50 -2.00 -6.24
N LYS A 28 15.10 -2.17 -7.51
CA LYS A 28 14.24 -3.27 -7.97
C LYS A 28 15.03 -4.57 -8.03
N LEU A 29 15.10 -5.30 -6.93
CA LEU A 29 15.78 -6.60 -6.87
C LEU A 29 14.86 -7.74 -7.35
N GLU A 30 13.65 -7.83 -6.79
CA GLU A 30 12.62 -8.80 -7.20
C GLU A 30 11.47 -8.14 -7.99
N HIS A 31 11.28 -6.82 -7.83
CA HIS A 31 10.12 -6.11 -8.35
C HIS A 31 10.29 -5.73 -9.82
N ASN A 32 9.24 -5.89 -10.64
CA ASN A 32 9.25 -5.48 -12.04
C ASN A 32 9.26 -3.95 -12.21
N ASP A 33 8.48 -3.22 -11.42
CA ASP A 33 8.43 -1.76 -11.43
C ASP A 33 8.32 -1.16 -10.03
N ILE A 34 8.69 0.11 -9.90
CA ILE A 34 8.55 0.90 -8.66
C ILE A 34 8.26 2.35 -9.02
N ARG A 35 7.26 2.93 -8.36
CA ARG A 35 6.82 4.31 -8.61
C ARG A 35 6.54 5.04 -7.30
N TRP A 36 6.93 6.30 -7.25
CA TRP A 36 6.48 7.23 -6.24
C TRP A 36 5.21 7.89 -6.75
N ILE A 37 4.13 7.79 -5.98
CA ILE A 37 2.83 8.37 -6.33
C ILE A 37 2.34 9.22 -5.17
N THR A 38 1.59 10.25 -5.49
CA THR A 38 0.80 11.04 -4.55
C THR A 38 -0.51 10.32 -4.21
N VAL A 39 -1.14 10.75 -3.14
CA VAL A 39 -2.46 10.22 -2.72
C VAL A 39 -3.52 10.41 -3.81
N GLY A 40 -3.46 11.51 -4.56
CA GLY A 40 -4.39 11.79 -5.67
C GLY A 40 -4.18 10.90 -6.89
N GLU A 41 -3.00 10.28 -7.02
CA GLU A 41 -2.67 9.38 -8.13
C GLU A 41 -3.05 7.92 -7.85
N ILE A 42 -3.44 7.56 -6.61
CA ILE A 42 -3.88 6.20 -6.24
C ILE A 42 -4.93 5.62 -7.22
N PRO A 43 -5.98 6.35 -7.64
CA PRO A 43 -6.99 5.80 -8.55
C PRO A 43 -6.47 5.46 -9.96
N LEU A 44 -5.24 5.85 -10.30
CA LEU A 44 -4.62 5.57 -11.59
C LEU A 44 -3.96 4.18 -11.65
N TYR A 45 -4.00 3.42 -10.54
CA TYR A 45 -3.39 2.11 -10.41
C TYR A 45 -4.40 1.09 -9.90
N GLU A 46 -4.29 -0.14 -10.41
CA GLU A 46 -4.97 -1.29 -9.82
C GLU A 46 -4.21 -1.75 -8.58
N PHE A 47 -4.92 -1.82 -7.46
CA PHE A 47 -4.44 -2.38 -6.21
C PHE A 47 -5.20 -3.64 -5.87
N CYS A 48 -4.61 -4.47 -5.01
CA CYS A 48 -5.28 -5.67 -4.53
C CYS A 48 -6.47 -5.31 -3.64
N PRO A 49 -7.53 -6.13 -3.58
CA PRO A 49 -8.71 -5.88 -2.74
C PRO A 49 -8.38 -5.70 -1.25
N ALA A 50 -7.32 -6.34 -0.75
CA ALA A 50 -6.87 -6.20 0.64
C ALA A 50 -6.36 -4.79 0.98
N ASP A 51 -5.96 -3.99 -0.01
CA ASP A 51 -5.41 -2.65 0.19
C ASP A 51 -6.47 -1.54 0.09
N GLU A 52 -7.66 -1.81 -0.45
CA GLU A 52 -8.69 -0.79 -0.74
C GLU A 52 -9.04 0.08 0.47
N GLU A 53 -9.23 -0.55 1.63
CA GLU A 53 -9.56 0.13 2.89
C GLU A 53 -8.42 1.04 3.36
N ILE A 54 -7.17 0.56 3.25
CA ILE A 54 -5.98 1.35 3.57
C ILE A 54 -5.90 2.57 2.65
N LEU A 55 -6.06 2.35 1.34
CA LEU A 55 -5.97 3.40 0.33
C LEU A 55 -7.05 4.46 0.49
N LYS A 56 -8.26 4.05 0.88
CA LYS A 56 -9.35 4.98 1.21
C LYS A 56 -8.97 5.87 2.40
N ARG A 57 -8.49 5.29 3.49
CA ARG A 57 -8.06 6.06 4.68
C ARG A 57 -6.91 7.02 4.36
N LEU A 58 -5.96 6.60 3.53
CA LEU A 58 -4.87 7.48 3.06
C LEU A 58 -5.41 8.68 2.26
N ARG A 59 -6.46 8.50 1.44
CA ARG A 59 -7.13 9.59 0.72
C ARG A 59 -7.90 10.53 1.63
N ASP A 60 -8.53 9.98 2.66
CA ASP A 60 -9.29 10.75 3.64
C ASP A 60 -8.40 11.50 4.64
N GLY A 61 -7.07 11.29 4.57
CA GLY A 61 -6.08 11.96 5.41
C GLY A 61 -5.90 11.34 6.80
N ASP A 62 -6.44 10.12 6.99
CA ASP A 62 -6.33 9.39 8.25
C ASP A 62 -4.86 9.00 8.50
N ARG A 63 -4.35 9.39 9.67
CA ARG A 63 -2.92 9.41 9.96
C ARG A 63 -2.44 8.24 10.81
#